data_AF-A0A7H8QYG0-F1
#
_entry.id   AF-A0A7H8QYG0-F1
#
_cell.length_a   1.000
_cell.length_b   1.000
_cell.length_c   1.000
_cell.angle_alpha   90.00
_cell.angle_beta   90.00
_cell.angle_gamma   90.00
#
_symmetry.space_group_name_H-M   'P 1'
#
loop_
_entity.id
_entity.type
_entity.pdbx_description
1 polymer ?
#
loop_
_entity_poly.entity_id
_entity_poly.type
_entity_poly.pdbx_seq_one_letter_code
_entity_poly.pdbx_strand_id
1 'polypeptide(L)'
;MANRDGGSQHPAAMNGQTPSKPNAFVRKGFKITTQKLPILKSGPIEDMTKNLGIAPPEMIFGDNFVTIEHPASAWGIAFSAFDALDRVDKTGAAMLKVAYSKEWQKSREHTHEGIKEVVKPFDWSYSTDFKGTLQPESPPFSPTNDQIPIELLKRPDPILFFDDVILYEDELADNGISMLSCKIRVMPERLLLLSRFFMRLDNVVVRLRDTRIYVDFDKAEVIREYQAREMSYEDARKSRSLYAKSRALPLLKHDRALSRTNPRTPAQLGFATSARSYAAAKPSSDLVRKWASEGSATGTYVSYGFTEKLFEACSAQADYRMPKKGEYSELPPKTEGGEDVGIGEGLWYSELGLLPTFSTWSQVTFLHMYLLTVRLRAMQSPEAFQTHSQHLFDHFSHNAEDRMATLHDLSSRGIRNRYLKDLFIQWRGILAAYDEGLVKGDAVLGAAVWRNIWKASSTDHDGKDVDWAKIATVVGYTRRILSELAEIPDADLANAPQIFGLKKIDSSLARKN
;
A
#
# COMPACT_ATOMS: atom_id res chain seq x y z
N MET A 1 48.05 45.34 19.93
CA MET A 1 47.41 46.13 18.87
C MET A 1 47.15 45.22 17.67
N ALA A 2 45.86 45.12 17.31
CA ALA A 2 45.26 44.63 16.05
C ALA A 2 45.60 43.23 15.50
N ASN A 3 44.63 42.33 15.62
CA ASN A 3 44.45 41.09 14.84
C ASN A 3 44.00 41.42 13.41
N ARG A 4 44.40 40.57 12.44
CA ARG A 4 44.02 40.62 11.03
C ARG A 4 42.80 39.75 10.76
N ASP A 5 41.73 40.35 10.23
CA ASP A 5 40.58 39.67 9.64
C ASP A 5 40.88 39.29 8.18
N GLY A 6 40.56 38.04 7.83
CA GLY A 6 40.52 37.52 6.46
C GLY A 6 39.26 36.70 6.30
N GLY A 7 38.16 37.36 5.93
CA GLY A 7 36.88 36.71 5.66
C GLY A 7 36.79 36.19 4.23
N SER A 8 36.68 34.87 4.08
CA SER A 8 36.24 34.22 2.84
C SER A 8 34.74 33.92 2.95
N GLN A 9 33.94 34.69 2.19
CA GLN A 9 32.50 34.51 2.04
C GLN A 9 32.19 33.19 1.32
N HIS A 10 31.47 32.30 1.99
CA HIS A 10 30.71 31.22 1.33
C HIS A 10 29.35 31.79 0.88
N PRO A 11 28.88 31.49 -0.35
CA PRO A 11 27.58 31.97 -0.82
C PRO A 11 26.45 31.22 -0.11
N ALA A 12 25.57 31.98 0.54
CA ALA A 12 24.30 31.50 1.07
C ALA A 12 23.40 31.07 -0.10
N ALA A 13 23.25 29.77 -0.31
CA ALA A 13 22.24 29.22 -1.21
C ALA A 13 20.86 29.31 -0.54
N MET A 14 19.93 29.96 -1.23
CA MET A 14 18.55 30.21 -0.83
C MET A 14 17.76 28.91 -0.60
N ASN A 15 17.32 28.66 0.64
CA ASN A 15 16.22 27.74 0.94
C ASN A 15 14.89 28.50 0.84
N GLY A 16 14.32 28.52 -0.36
CA GLY A 16 12.98 29.04 -0.64
C GLY A 16 11.91 27.94 -0.55
N GLN A 17 11.67 27.38 0.63
CA GLN A 17 10.40 26.72 0.94
C GLN A 17 9.84 27.37 2.19
N THR A 18 8.83 28.23 2.00
CA THR A 18 8.03 28.76 3.08
C THR A 18 7.43 27.57 3.86
N PRO A 19 7.63 27.45 5.18
CA PRO A 19 7.06 26.34 5.93
C PRO A 19 5.54 26.35 5.76
N SER A 20 4.98 25.24 5.28
CA SER A 20 3.52 25.10 5.15
C SER A 20 2.90 25.30 6.52
N LYS A 21 1.97 26.25 6.65
CA LYS A 21 1.30 26.48 7.94
C LYS A 21 0.61 25.19 8.40
N PRO A 22 0.70 24.84 9.70
CA PRO A 22 -0.07 23.73 10.25
C PRO A 22 -1.56 23.87 9.95
N ASN A 23 -2.23 22.75 9.70
CA ASN A 23 -3.68 22.74 9.51
C ASN A 23 -4.34 22.94 10.88
N ALA A 24 -5.23 23.93 10.98
CA ALA A 24 -5.86 24.29 12.25
C ALA A 24 -7.38 24.33 12.10
N PHE A 25 -8.08 23.77 13.08
CA PHE A 25 -9.54 23.73 13.13
C PHE A 25 -10.03 24.10 14.53
N VAL A 26 -11.04 24.97 14.61
CA VAL A 26 -11.58 25.43 15.90
C VAL A 26 -13.05 25.07 16.00
N ARG A 27 -13.45 24.47 17.13
CA ARG A 27 -14.84 24.14 17.43
C ARG A 27 -15.09 24.25 18.92
N LYS A 28 -16.12 25.02 19.29
CA LYS A 28 -16.65 25.09 20.68
C LYS A 28 -15.54 25.31 21.74
N GLY A 29 -14.63 26.25 21.47
CA GLY A 29 -13.52 26.57 22.36
C GLY A 29 -12.29 25.67 22.22
N PHE A 30 -12.40 24.51 21.57
CA PHE A 30 -11.26 23.62 21.30
C PHE A 30 -10.60 23.98 19.96
N LYS A 31 -9.28 24.10 19.98
CA LYS A 31 -8.41 24.29 18.82
C LYS A 31 -7.64 22.99 18.57
N ILE A 32 -7.79 22.45 17.38
CA ILE A 32 -7.09 21.28 16.87
C ILE A 32 -6.02 21.80 15.91
N THR A 33 -4.78 21.34 16.06
CA THR A 33 -3.71 21.64 15.09
C THR A 33 -3.04 20.35 14.65
N THR A 34 -2.87 20.15 13.35
CA THR A 34 -2.16 19.01 12.77
C THR A 34 -1.05 19.48 11.84
N GLN A 35 0.08 18.79 11.86
CA GLN A 35 1.20 19.04 10.96
C GLN A 35 1.69 17.75 10.34
N LYS A 36 1.89 17.78 9.02
CA LYS A 36 2.44 16.70 8.21
C LYS A 36 3.55 17.27 7.34
N LEU A 37 4.78 16.91 7.65
CA LEU A 37 5.99 17.25 6.93
C LEU A 37 6.73 15.95 6.53
N PRO A 38 7.70 16.03 5.60
CA PRO A 38 8.51 14.89 5.21
C PRO A 38 9.31 14.30 6.38
N ILE A 39 9.88 13.11 6.16
CA ILE A 39 10.83 12.49 7.10
C ILE A 39 12.00 13.43 7.41
N LEU A 40 12.55 13.32 8.63
CA LEU A 40 13.73 14.09 9.02
C LEU A 40 14.92 13.80 8.10
N LYS A 41 15.79 14.79 7.94
CA LYS A 41 17.10 14.67 7.27
C LYS A 41 18.18 14.28 8.28
N SER A 42 19.39 13.96 7.79
CA SER A 42 20.51 13.46 8.62
C SER A 42 20.82 14.32 9.86
N GLY A 43 20.93 15.65 9.72
CA GLY A 43 21.23 16.54 10.86
C GLY A 43 20.23 16.41 12.02
N PRO A 44 18.93 16.68 11.80
CA PRO A 44 17.90 16.48 12.84
C PRO A 44 17.80 15.05 13.39
N ILE A 45 18.14 14.03 12.59
CA ILE A 45 18.20 12.64 13.06
C ILE A 45 19.36 12.44 14.04
N GLU A 46 20.53 13.00 13.76
CA GLU A 46 21.69 12.94 14.67
C GLU A 46 21.37 13.61 16.02
N ASP A 47 20.75 14.80 15.97
CA ASP A 47 20.31 15.53 17.17
C ASP A 47 19.27 14.72 17.98
N MET A 48 18.28 14.14 17.29
CA MET A 48 17.26 13.31 17.92
C MET A 48 17.87 12.03 18.53
N THR A 49 18.83 11.41 17.84
CA THR A 49 19.54 10.21 18.32
C THR A 49 20.29 10.52 19.61
N LYS A 50 21.03 11.63 19.64
CA LYS A 50 21.77 12.08 20.81
C LYS A 50 20.85 12.34 22.01
N ASN A 51 19.71 12.98 21.76
CA ASN A 51 18.75 13.33 22.82
C ASN A 51 17.98 12.10 23.34
N LEU A 52 17.58 11.18 22.46
CA LEU A 52 16.83 9.98 22.85
C LEU A 52 17.74 8.89 23.43
N GLY A 53 19.01 8.82 23.02
CA GLY A 53 19.95 7.75 23.37
C GLY A 53 19.70 6.42 22.64
N ILE A 54 18.84 6.43 21.61
CA ILE A 54 18.55 5.33 20.69
C ILE A 54 18.46 5.88 19.26
N ALA A 55 18.78 5.05 18.27
CA ALA A 55 18.59 5.40 16.87
C ALA A 55 17.09 5.48 16.53
N PRO A 56 16.57 6.59 15.99
CA PRO A 56 15.19 6.71 15.56
C PRO A 56 14.82 5.68 14.47
N PRO A 57 13.52 5.38 14.30
CA PRO A 57 13.01 4.58 13.19
C PRO A 57 13.45 5.07 11.81
N GLU A 58 13.53 4.17 10.83
CA GLU A 58 13.93 4.50 9.45
C GLU A 58 13.09 5.62 8.82
N MET A 59 11.77 5.63 9.05
CA MET A 59 10.86 6.68 8.62
C MET A 59 10.37 7.47 9.83
N ILE A 60 11.20 8.41 10.28
CA ILE A 60 10.87 9.31 11.39
C ILE A 60 10.30 10.64 10.88
N PHE A 61 9.05 10.93 11.22
CA PHE A 61 8.40 12.21 10.92
C PHE A 61 8.46 13.13 12.14
N GLY A 62 9.68 13.57 12.49
CA GLY A 62 9.94 14.29 13.72
C GLY A 62 9.18 15.62 13.89
N ASP A 63 8.86 16.27 12.77
CA ASP A 63 8.10 17.51 12.77
C ASP A 63 6.57 17.28 12.73
N ASN A 64 6.10 16.05 12.63
CA ASN A 64 4.67 15.75 12.65
C ASN A 64 4.12 15.80 14.06
N PHE A 65 2.96 16.42 14.20
CA PHE A 65 2.26 16.44 15.48
C PHE A 65 0.75 16.60 15.31
N VAL A 66 0.03 16.23 16.37
CA VAL A 66 -1.37 16.59 16.58
C VAL A 66 -1.51 17.24 17.95
N THR A 67 -2.10 18.42 18.02
CA THR A 67 -2.46 19.08 19.28
C THR A 67 -3.97 19.28 19.39
N ILE A 68 -4.48 19.16 20.61
CA ILE A 68 -5.83 19.54 21.02
C ILE A 68 -5.67 20.49 22.19
N GLU A 69 -6.15 21.71 22.05
CA GLU A 69 -6.00 22.78 23.02
C GLU A 69 -7.36 23.39 23.34
N HIS A 70 -7.60 23.74 24.60
CA HIS A 70 -8.73 24.53 25.06
C HIS A 70 -8.19 25.80 25.73
N PRO A 71 -7.98 26.89 24.97
CA PRO A 71 -7.28 28.09 25.45
C PRO A 71 -7.92 28.72 26.68
N ALA A 72 -9.25 28.67 26.81
CA ALA A 72 -9.96 29.27 27.94
C ALA A 72 -9.63 28.63 29.30
N SER A 73 -9.22 27.36 29.32
CA SER A 73 -8.81 26.66 30.55
C SER A 73 -7.32 26.34 30.59
N ALA A 74 -6.53 26.87 29.64
CA ALA A 74 -5.12 26.51 29.42
C ALA A 74 -4.86 24.98 29.31
N TRP A 75 -5.89 24.20 28.98
CA TRP A 75 -5.77 22.75 28.87
C TRP A 75 -5.29 22.38 27.47
N GLY A 76 -4.39 21.41 27.34
CA GLY A 76 -3.99 20.89 26.05
C GLY A 76 -3.22 19.58 26.12
N ILE A 77 -3.26 18.84 25.02
CA ILE A 77 -2.52 17.59 24.84
C ILE A 77 -1.92 17.54 23.43
N ALA A 78 -0.69 17.05 23.34
CA ALA A 78 0.08 16.92 22.10
C ALA A 78 0.52 15.47 21.88
N PHE A 79 0.60 15.08 20.60
CA PHE A 79 1.16 13.81 20.16
C PHE A 79 2.27 14.10 19.15
N SER A 80 3.51 13.75 19.48
CA SER A 80 4.71 13.93 18.65
C SER A 80 5.55 12.66 18.63
N ALA A 81 6.40 12.53 17.61
CA ALA A 81 7.28 11.37 17.49
C ALA A 81 8.36 11.33 18.59
N PHE A 82 8.96 12.48 18.94
CA PHE A 82 10.00 12.56 19.96
C PHE A 82 9.52 12.05 21.32
N ASP A 83 8.44 12.62 21.84
CA ASP A 83 7.87 12.25 23.15
C ASP A 83 7.45 10.78 23.17
N ALA A 84 6.98 10.25 22.04
CA ALA A 84 6.63 8.84 21.93
C ALA A 84 7.88 7.93 21.97
N LEU A 85 8.95 8.29 21.27
CA LEU A 85 10.20 7.53 21.26
C LEU A 85 10.96 7.62 22.58
N ASP A 86 10.82 8.72 23.32
CA ASP A 86 11.45 8.87 24.64
C ASP A 86 10.92 7.85 25.66
N ARG A 87 9.69 7.38 25.46
CA ARG A 87 9.02 6.34 26.26
C ARG A 87 9.37 4.91 25.87
N VAL A 88 10.16 4.69 24.81
CA VAL A 88 10.62 3.36 24.40
C VAL A 88 11.54 2.78 25.48
N ASP A 89 11.45 1.48 25.74
CA ASP A 89 12.33 0.82 26.72
C ASP A 89 13.78 0.82 26.22
N LYS A 90 14.64 1.57 26.92
CA LYS A 90 16.08 1.72 26.64
C LYS A 90 16.96 0.81 27.52
N THR A 91 16.34 -0.09 28.29
CA THR A 91 17.04 -1.00 29.21
C THR A 91 17.24 -2.41 28.64
N GLY A 92 16.49 -2.75 27.58
CA GLY A 92 16.48 -4.08 26.98
C GLY A 92 15.76 -5.13 27.83
N ALA A 93 15.11 -4.75 28.94
CA ALA A 93 14.36 -5.67 29.79
C ALA A 93 13.17 -6.30 29.05
N ALA A 94 12.56 -5.57 28.13
CA ALA A 94 11.50 -6.05 27.24
C ALA A 94 12.02 -6.69 25.93
N MET A 95 13.32 -6.99 25.81
CA MET A 95 13.88 -7.62 24.62
C MET A 95 13.10 -8.90 24.28
N LEU A 96 12.39 -8.87 23.15
CA LEU A 96 11.78 -10.03 22.55
C LEU A 96 12.93 -11.00 22.21
N LYS A 97 13.11 -12.04 23.03
CA LYS A 97 14.06 -13.13 22.77
C LYS A 97 13.54 -13.94 21.58
N VAL A 98 13.83 -13.46 20.37
CA VAL A 98 13.56 -14.22 19.15
C VAL A 98 14.54 -15.39 19.08
N ALA A 99 14.05 -16.57 18.69
CA ALA A 99 14.83 -17.79 18.49
C ALA A 99 15.96 -17.69 17.43
N TYR A 100 16.16 -16.51 16.83
CA TYR A 100 17.19 -16.18 15.84
C TYR A 100 18.11 -15.02 16.28
N SER A 101 18.26 -14.78 17.59
CA SER A 101 18.96 -13.61 18.15
C SER A 101 20.37 -13.37 17.61
N LYS A 102 21.09 -14.37 17.10
CA LYS A 102 22.46 -14.19 16.57
C LYS A 102 22.53 -13.58 15.17
N GLU A 103 21.50 -13.75 14.33
CA GLU A 103 21.49 -13.24 12.95
C GLU A 103 20.83 -11.86 12.88
N TRP A 104 19.76 -11.64 13.67
CA TRP A 104 19.06 -10.36 13.76
C TRP A 104 19.90 -9.26 14.45
N GLN A 105 20.74 -9.63 15.42
CA GLN A 105 21.70 -8.68 16.03
C GLN A 105 22.84 -8.33 15.05
N LYS A 106 23.36 -9.32 14.31
CA LYS A 106 24.47 -9.13 13.36
C LYS A 106 24.11 -8.29 12.14
N SER A 107 22.91 -8.43 11.58
CA SER A 107 22.50 -7.64 10.41
C SER A 107 22.36 -6.15 10.74
N ARG A 108 21.94 -5.81 11.96
CA ARG A 108 21.79 -4.43 12.43
C ARG A 108 23.08 -3.81 12.97
N GLU A 109 24.00 -4.60 13.54
CA GLU A 109 25.35 -4.13 13.88
C GLU A 109 26.10 -3.61 12.63
N HIS A 110 25.96 -4.28 11.48
CA HIS A 110 26.58 -3.86 10.23
C HIS A 110 25.90 -2.67 9.54
N THR A 111 24.61 -2.43 9.78
CA THR A 111 23.88 -1.32 9.13
C THR A 111 24.20 0.04 9.79
N HIS A 112 24.75 0.03 11.00
CA HIS A 112 25.07 1.23 11.78
C HIS A 112 26.57 1.47 11.98
N GLU A 113 27.43 1.03 11.06
CA GLU A 113 28.90 1.26 11.11
C GLU A 113 29.33 2.76 11.08
N GLY A 114 28.38 3.70 10.94
CA GLY A 114 28.64 5.15 10.93
C GLY A 114 28.48 5.87 12.28
N ILE A 115 27.88 5.26 13.31
CA ILE A 115 27.58 5.95 14.59
C ILE A 115 28.48 5.37 15.69
N LYS A 116 29.58 6.08 16.01
CA LYS A 116 30.58 5.66 17.00
C LYS A 116 30.17 5.88 18.48
N GLU A 117 28.93 6.28 18.76
CA GLU A 117 28.46 6.47 20.13
C GLU A 117 27.71 5.23 20.63
N VAL A 118 27.96 4.89 21.91
CA VAL A 118 27.46 3.71 22.60
C VAL A 118 25.92 3.73 22.62
N VAL A 119 25.29 3.05 21.66
CA VAL A 119 23.83 2.85 21.65
C VAL A 119 23.45 1.97 22.83
N LYS A 120 22.55 2.45 23.69
CA LYS A 120 22.05 1.67 24.83
C LYS A 120 21.33 0.42 24.33
N PRO A 121 21.41 -0.72 25.02
CA PRO A 121 20.66 -1.90 24.64
C PRO A 121 19.15 -1.62 24.71
N PHE A 122 18.46 -1.59 23.57
CA PHE A 122 17.01 -1.43 23.47
C PHE A 122 16.41 -2.51 22.56
N ASP A 123 15.09 -2.70 22.60
CA ASP A 123 14.43 -3.86 21.97
C ASP A 123 14.19 -3.74 20.45
N TRP A 124 14.61 -2.63 19.82
CA TRP A 124 14.42 -2.26 18.40
C TRP A 124 13.00 -2.39 17.86
N SER A 125 12.02 -2.56 18.73
CA SER A 125 10.62 -2.69 18.36
C SER A 125 9.93 -1.34 18.26
N TYR A 126 10.56 -0.29 18.82
CA TYR A 126 10.02 1.05 19.00
C TYR A 126 8.68 1.07 19.73
N SER A 127 8.45 0.07 20.58
CA SER A 127 7.23 -0.08 21.36
C SER A 127 7.13 0.99 22.43
N THR A 128 6.15 1.88 22.26
CA THR A 128 5.92 3.01 23.16
C THR A 128 4.63 2.86 23.96
N ASP A 129 4.63 3.21 25.24
CA ASP A 129 3.41 3.27 26.07
C ASP A 129 2.78 4.67 26.06
N PHE A 130 3.22 5.53 25.14
CA PHE A 130 2.90 6.94 25.05
C PHE A 130 1.38 7.22 24.96
N LYS A 131 0.92 8.14 25.82
CA LYS A 131 -0.49 8.48 26.00
C LYS A 131 -0.79 9.96 25.74
N GLY A 132 0.08 10.61 24.97
CA GLY A 132 0.08 12.06 24.74
C GLY A 132 0.78 12.84 25.86
N THR A 133 1.35 13.99 25.49
CA THR A 133 2.02 14.95 26.36
C THR A 133 1.05 16.06 26.73
N LEU A 134 0.79 16.24 28.03
CA LEU A 134 -0.05 17.34 28.50
C LEU A 134 0.73 18.66 28.46
N GLN A 135 0.05 19.76 28.17
CA GLN A 135 0.62 21.10 28.35
C GLN A 135 0.96 21.33 29.84
N PRO A 136 2.03 22.09 30.17
CA PRO A 136 2.50 22.25 31.55
C PRO A 136 1.44 22.71 32.56
N GLU A 137 0.49 23.54 32.14
CA GLU A 137 -0.57 24.07 32.99
C GLU A 137 -1.84 23.20 33.00
N SER A 138 -1.87 22.11 32.23
CA SER A 138 -3.04 21.25 32.16
C SER A 138 -3.17 20.39 33.41
N PRO A 139 -4.35 20.34 34.06
CA PRO A 139 -4.59 19.39 35.13
C PRO A 139 -4.36 17.95 34.63
N PRO A 140 -3.73 17.09 35.46
CA PRO A 140 -3.53 15.69 35.10
C PRO A 140 -4.87 14.95 35.04
N PHE A 141 -4.93 13.92 34.20
CA PHE A 141 -6.08 13.02 34.17
C PHE A 141 -6.24 12.28 35.50
N SER A 142 -7.45 12.24 36.04
CA SER A 142 -7.82 11.40 37.17
C SER A 142 -8.40 10.06 36.70
N PRO A 143 -8.19 8.95 37.44
CA PRO A 143 -8.88 7.69 37.16
C PRO A 143 -10.40 7.85 37.18
N THR A 144 -11.10 7.20 36.26
CA THR A 144 -12.57 7.15 36.20
C THR A 144 -13.04 5.77 35.73
N ASN A 145 -14.28 5.43 36.05
CA ASN A 145 -15.00 4.28 35.50
C ASN A 145 -15.81 4.64 34.24
N ASP A 146 -15.88 5.93 33.90
CA ASP A 146 -16.58 6.40 32.71
C ASP A 146 -15.88 5.89 31.45
N GLN A 147 -16.66 5.31 30.55
CA GLN A 147 -16.17 4.81 29.28
C GLN A 147 -16.45 5.80 28.16
N ILE A 148 -15.62 5.76 27.12
CA ILE A 148 -15.90 6.50 25.89
C ILE A 148 -17.25 6.03 25.34
N PRO A 149 -18.21 6.93 25.07
CA PRO A 149 -19.54 6.54 24.62
C PRO A 149 -19.51 6.07 23.16
N ILE A 150 -19.18 4.78 22.94
CA ILE A 150 -19.01 4.20 21.60
C ILE A 150 -20.28 4.31 20.75
N GLU A 151 -21.46 4.20 21.35
CA GLU A 151 -22.75 4.31 20.62
C GLU A 151 -22.93 5.68 19.98
N LEU A 152 -22.46 6.74 20.64
CA LEU A 152 -22.45 8.08 20.09
C LEU A 152 -21.47 8.22 18.92
N LEU A 153 -20.37 7.46 18.93
CA LEU A 153 -19.36 7.45 17.85
C LEU A 153 -19.77 6.60 16.63
N LYS A 154 -20.72 5.68 16.80
CA LYS A 154 -21.33 4.89 15.72
C LYS A 154 -22.40 5.68 14.96
N ARG A 155 -22.94 6.76 15.53
CA ARG A 155 -23.91 7.64 14.86
C ARG A 155 -23.25 8.24 13.59
N PRO A 156 -23.95 8.27 12.45
CA PRO A 156 -23.42 8.81 11.20
C PRO A 156 -23.45 10.36 11.20
N ASP A 157 -22.76 10.97 12.17
CA ASP A 157 -22.62 12.42 12.24
C ASP A 157 -21.66 12.94 11.15
N PRO A 158 -21.91 14.12 10.58
CA PRO A 158 -21.00 14.72 9.61
C PRO A 158 -19.63 14.95 10.24
N ILE A 159 -18.57 14.54 9.53
CA ILE A 159 -17.19 14.78 9.95
C ILE A 159 -16.81 16.17 9.45
N LEU A 160 -16.67 17.11 10.37
CA LEU A 160 -16.30 18.50 10.08
C LEU A 160 -14.80 18.66 9.83
N PHE A 161 -13.99 17.84 10.50
CA PHE A 161 -12.54 17.80 10.33
C PHE A 161 -12.04 16.37 10.50
N PHE A 162 -11.13 15.97 9.61
CA PHE A 162 -10.44 14.70 9.67
C PHE A 162 -8.98 14.89 9.30
N ASP A 163 -8.10 14.23 10.05
CA ASP A 163 -6.71 14.07 9.64
C ASP A 163 -6.13 12.74 10.12
N ASP A 164 -5.12 12.26 9.39
CA ASP A 164 -4.35 11.05 9.67
C ASP A 164 -2.86 11.41 9.61
N VAL A 165 -2.23 11.45 10.77
CA VAL A 165 -0.86 11.93 10.97
C VAL A 165 0.03 10.77 11.41
N ILE A 166 0.95 10.35 10.55
CA ILE A 166 1.96 9.34 10.88
C ILE A 166 3.10 10.02 11.65
N LEU A 167 3.52 9.44 12.78
CA LEU A 167 4.61 9.95 13.61
C LEU A 167 5.93 9.25 13.31
N TYR A 168 5.92 7.92 13.21
CA TYR A 168 7.07 7.14 12.75
C TYR A 168 6.68 5.77 12.22
N GLU A 169 7.55 5.20 11.39
CA GLU A 169 7.45 3.84 10.86
C GLU A 169 8.84 3.19 10.73
N ASP A 170 8.93 1.88 10.96
CA ASP A 170 10.14 1.04 10.80
C ASP A 170 9.75 -0.30 10.18
N GLU A 171 10.57 -0.84 9.29
CA GLU A 171 10.37 -2.16 8.65
C GLU A 171 10.99 -3.32 9.45
N LEU A 172 11.48 -3.03 10.65
CA LEU A 172 12.12 -4.00 11.53
C LEU A 172 13.29 -4.75 10.86
N ALA A 173 14.02 -4.09 9.96
CA ALA A 173 15.00 -4.69 9.05
C ALA A 173 14.40 -5.84 8.21
N ASP A 174 13.31 -5.55 7.50
CA ASP A 174 12.55 -6.47 6.64
C ASP A 174 11.90 -7.66 7.39
N ASN A 175 11.86 -7.65 8.73
CA ASN A 175 11.26 -8.71 9.55
C ASN A 175 9.85 -8.38 10.06
N GLY A 176 9.27 -7.27 9.60
CA GLY A 176 7.92 -6.88 10.00
C GLY A 176 7.64 -5.40 9.80
N ILE A 177 6.87 -4.83 10.72
CA ILE A 177 6.56 -3.40 10.72
C ILE A 177 6.31 -2.91 12.15
N SER A 178 6.77 -1.70 12.44
CA SER A 178 6.41 -0.91 13.61
C SER A 178 5.94 0.46 13.15
N MET A 179 4.78 0.92 13.61
CA MET A 179 4.18 2.17 13.14
C MET A 179 3.40 2.86 14.26
N LEU A 180 3.61 4.16 14.44
CA LEU A 180 2.80 5.03 15.29
C LEU A 180 2.08 6.08 14.44
N SER A 181 0.75 6.13 14.52
CA SER A 181 -0.08 7.10 13.79
C SER A 181 -1.19 7.66 14.68
N CYS A 182 -1.63 8.88 14.38
CA CYS A 182 -2.70 9.59 15.07
C CYS A 182 -3.80 9.96 14.07
N LYS A 183 -5.00 9.39 14.26
CA LYS A 183 -6.19 9.71 13.46
C LYS A 183 -7.13 10.55 14.29
N ILE A 184 -7.59 11.69 13.78
CA ILE A 184 -8.52 12.57 14.47
C ILE A 184 -9.78 12.79 13.63
N ARG A 185 -10.93 12.74 14.30
CA ARG A 185 -12.25 13.04 13.72
C ARG A 185 -12.96 14.03 14.61
N VAL A 186 -13.45 15.11 14.02
CA VAL A 186 -14.25 16.13 14.70
C VAL A 186 -15.66 16.14 14.13
N MET A 187 -16.64 15.95 15.01
CA MET A 187 -18.07 16.00 14.74
C MET A 187 -18.66 17.28 15.38
N PRO A 188 -19.92 17.65 15.12
CA PRO A 188 -20.48 18.90 15.63
C PRO A 188 -20.42 19.10 17.15
N GLU A 189 -20.59 18.02 17.91
CA GLU A 189 -20.73 17.99 19.38
C GLU A 189 -19.54 17.32 20.09
N ARG A 190 -18.63 16.67 19.35
CA ARG A 190 -17.57 15.84 19.94
C ARG A 190 -16.37 15.67 19.04
N LEU A 191 -15.27 15.23 19.63
CA LEU A 191 -14.04 14.85 18.94
C LEU A 191 -13.56 13.48 19.42
N LEU A 192 -12.99 12.70 18.50
CA LEU A 192 -12.28 11.48 18.81
C LEU A 192 -10.90 11.49 18.13
N LEU A 193 -9.85 11.33 18.92
CA LEU A 193 -8.50 11.03 18.46
C LEU A 193 -8.14 9.59 18.84
N LEU A 194 -7.57 8.85 17.88
CA LEU A 194 -6.96 7.54 18.09
C LEU A 194 -5.47 7.62 17.73
N SER A 195 -4.62 7.58 18.75
CA SER A 195 -3.20 7.30 18.58
C SER A 195 -3.00 5.79 18.68
N ARG A 196 -2.47 5.18 17.63
CA ARG A 196 -2.25 3.74 17.54
C ARG A 196 -0.79 3.46 17.24
N PHE A 197 -0.15 2.79 18.18
CA PHE A 197 1.05 2.02 17.93
C PHE A 197 0.65 0.63 17.45
N PHE A 198 1.11 0.24 16.27
CA PHE A 198 0.94 -1.10 15.72
C PHE A 198 2.32 -1.69 15.41
N MET A 199 2.54 -2.91 15.86
CA MET A 199 3.75 -3.65 15.55
C MET A 199 3.40 -5.09 15.17
N ARG A 200 4.01 -5.56 14.11
CA ARG A 200 3.98 -6.96 13.70
C ARG A 200 5.42 -7.38 13.47
N LEU A 201 5.88 -8.34 14.26
CA LEU A 201 7.13 -9.04 14.01
C LEU A 201 6.76 -10.39 13.42
N ASP A 202 7.19 -10.64 12.19
CA ASP A 202 6.71 -11.76 11.39
C ASP A 202 7.05 -13.10 12.07
N ASN A 203 6.06 -13.99 12.12
CA ASN A 203 6.12 -15.28 12.81
C ASN A 203 6.39 -15.23 14.32
N VAL A 204 6.43 -14.04 14.94
CA VAL A 204 6.69 -13.89 16.38
C VAL A 204 5.47 -13.33 17.10
N VAL A 205 5.14 -12.06 16.90
CA VAL A 205 4.16 -11.36 17.74
C VAL A 205 3.46 -10.22 17.00
N VAL A 206 2.21 -9.99 17.34
CA VAL A 206 1.46 -8.79 16.96
C VAL A 206 1.16 -8.01 18.24
N ARG A 207 1.54 -6.74 18.27
CA ARG A 207 1.37 -5.82 19.39
C ARG A 207 0.61 -4.58 18.93
N LEU A 208 -0.33 -4.15 19.74
CA LEU A 208 -1.17 -2.99 19.46
C LEU A 208 -1.34 -2.19 20.76
N ARG A 209 -1.03 -0.90 20.73
CA ARG A 209 -1.24 0.02 21.84
C ARG A 209 -2.05 1.21 21.33
N ASP A 210 -3.29 1.31 21.81
CA ASP A 210 -4.24 2.35 21.44
C ASP A 210 -4.37 3.34 22.59
N THR A 211 -4.19 4.63 22.30
CA THR A 211 -4.62 5.74 23.15
C THR A 211 -5.76 6.47 22.44
N ARG A 212 -6.95 6.46 23.05
CA ARG A 212 -8.12 7.21 22.57
C ARG A 212 -8.32 8.45 23.42
N ILE A 213 -8.50 9.60 22.78
CA ILE A 213 -8.93 10.84 23.43
C ILE A 213 -10.32 11.17 22.89
N TYR A 214 -11.30 11.17 23.77
CA TYR A 214 -12.65 11.63 23.48
C TYR A 214 -12.86 12.99 24.15
N VAL A 215 -13.43 13.93 23.40
CA VAL A 215 -13.82 15.25 23.93
C VAL A 215 -15.30 15.45 23.68
N ASP A 216 -16.05 15.75 24.75
CA ASP A 216 -17.41 16.25 24.67
C ASP A 216 -17.36 17.78 24.72
N PHE A 217 -17.76 18.44 23.63
CA PHE A 217 -17.60 19.89 23.51
C PHE A 217 -18.56 20.68 24.40
N ASP A 218 -19.75 20.15 24.66
CA ASP A 218 -20.75 20.88 25.44
C ASP A 218 -20.50 20.72 26.94
N LYS A 219 -19.97 19.56 27.37
CA LYS A 219 -19.56 19.34 28.76
C LYS A 219 -18.15 19.82 29.09
N ALA A 220 -17.33 20.08 28.06
CA ALA A 220 -15.89 20.33 28.19
C ALA A 220 -15.16 19.19 28.94
N GLU A 221 -15.63 17.95 28.78
CA GLU A 221 -15.03 16.76 29.39
C GLU A 221 -14.11 16.05 28.40
N VAL A 222 -12.94 15.62 28.91
CA VAL A 222 -11.95 14.87 28.13
C VAL A 222 -11.74 13.50 28.78
N ILE A 223 -12.01 12.43 28.03
CA ILE A 223 -11.77 11.05 28.46
C ILE A 223 -10.58 10.50 27.68
N ARG A 224 -9.59 9.96 28.41
CA ARG A 224 -8.46 9.23 27.83
C ARG A 224 -8.55 7.75 28.19
N GLU A 225 -8.67 6.91 27.16
CA GLU A 225 -8.63 5.46 27.30
C GLU A 225 -7.31 4.93 26.71
N TYR A 226 -6.61 4.07 27.45
CA TYR A 226 -5.43 3.37 26.94
C TYR A 226 -5.68 1.86 26.93
N GLN A 227 -5.34 1.21 25.82
CA GLN A 227 -5.48 -0.22 25.66
C GLN A 227 -4.23 -0.82 25.04
N ALA A 228 -3.60 -1.76 25.75
CA ALA A 228 -2.52 -2.58 25.23
C ALA A 228 -3.05 -3.99 24.91
N ARG A 229 -2.77 -4.49 23.71
CA ARG A 229 -3.08 -5.85 23.27
C ARG A 229 -1.83 -6.46 22.65
N GLU A 230 -1.58 -7.72 22.97
CA GLU A 230 -0.49 -8.48 22.40
C GLU A 230 -0.92 -9.93 22.23
N MET A 231 -0.50 -10.55 21.13
CA MET A 231 -0.70 -11.97 20.91
C MET A 231 0.37 -12.54 19.98
N SER A 232 0.57 -13.86 20.01
CA SER A 232 1.49 -14.52 19.08
C SER A 232 1.02 -14.34 17.63
N TYR A 233 1.97 -14.31 16.69
CA TYR A 233 1.65 -14.21 15.26
C TYR A 233 0.77 -15.36 14.78
N GLU A 234 1.03 -16.58 15.27
CA GLU A 234 0.21 -17.75 14.94
C GLU A 234 -1.24 -17.62 15.41
N ASP A 235 -1.46 -17.15 16.64
CA ASP A 235 -2.81 -17.02 17.17
C ASP A 235 -3.57 -15.90 16.46
N ALA A 236 -2.89 -14.81 16.09
CA ALA A 236 -3.46 -13.78 15.23
C ALA A 236 -3.91 -14.38 13.88
N ARG A 237 -3.05 -15.21 13.26
CA ARG A 237 -3.37 -15.91 12.00
C ARG A 237 -4.55 -16.88 12.16
N LYS A 238 -4.61 -17.67 13.25
CA LYS A 238 -5.70 -18.61 13.55
C LYS A 238 -7.03 -17.88 13.81
N SER A 239 -6.99 -16.75 14.52
CA SER A 239 -8.19 -15.93 14.80
C SER A 239 -8.85 -15.39 13.53
N ARG A 240 -8.05 -15.07 12.50
CA ARG A 240 -8.55 -14.64 11.18
C ARG A 240 -9.32 -15.76 10.46
N SER A 241 -8.88 -17.01 10.59
CA SER A 241 -9.57 -18.18 10.04
C SER A 241 -10.94 -18.38 10.70
N LEU A 242 -11.05 -18.15 12.01
CA LEU A 242 -12.30 -18.23 12.76
C LEU A 242 -13.28 -17.09 12.40
N TYR A 243 -12.78 -15.85 12.25
CA TYR A 243 -13.58 -14.70 11.82
C TYR A 243 -14.06 -14.81 10.36
N ALA A 244 -13.28 -15.44 9.48
CA ALA A 244 -13.68 -15.73 8.10
C ALA A 244 -14.80 -16.79 8.05
N LYS A 245 -14.77 -17.79 8.95
CA LYS A 245 -15.82 -18.82 9.07
C LYS A 245 -17.13 -18.28 9.63
N SER A 246 -17.11 -17.33 10.57
CA SER A 246 -18.33 -16.79 11.19
C SER A 246 -19.10 -15.79 10.32
N ARG A 247 -18.46 -15.23 9.28
CA ARG A 247 -19.04 -14.22 8.39
C ARG A 247 -19.38 -14.73 6.98
N ALA A 248 -19.16 -16.02 6.71
CA ALA A 248 -19.74 -16.66 5.55
C ALA A 248 -21.27 -16.63 5.73
N LEU A 249 -21.94 -15.68 5.08
CA LEU A 249 -23.38 -15.78 4.85
C LEU A 249 -23.67 -17.17 4.26
N PRO A 250 -24.80 -17.80 4.61
CA PRO A 250 -25.21 -19.04 3.96
C PRO A 250 -25.49 -18.74 2.49
N LEU A 251 -24.48 -18.92 1.64
CA LEU A 251 -24.65 -18.98 0.20
C LEU A 251 -25.63 -20.12 -0.07
N LEU A 252 -26.71 -19.78 -0.78
CA LEU A 252 -27.76 -20.70 -1.20
C LEU A 252 -27.14 -22.01 -1.67
N LYS A 253 -27.46 -23.10 -0.96
CA LYS A 253 -27.35 -24.45 -1.51
C LYS A 253 -28.32 -24.52 -2.67
N HIS A 254 -27.82 -24.43 -3.89
CA HIS A 254 -28.54 -24.97 -5.04
C HIS A 254 -28.07 -26.40 -5.24
N ASP A 255 -28.98 -27.32 -4.95
CA ASP A 255 -28.90 -28.72 -5.33
C ASP A 255 -28.67 -28.81 -6.84
N ARG A 256 -27.46 -29.21 -7.24
CA ARG A 256 -27.21 -29.74 -8.58
C ARG A 256 -27.26 -31.26 -8.53
N ALA A 257 -28.46 -31.80 -8.72
CA ALA A 257 -28.60 -33.13 -9.27
C ALA A 257 -28.08 -33.10 -10.72
N LEU A 258 -26.89 -33.65 -10.97
CA LEU A 258 -26.37 -33.88 -12.31
C LEU A 258 -26.50 -35.36 -12.65
N SER A 259 -27.42 -35.65 -13.57
CA SER A 259 -27.56 -36.94 -14.23
C SER A 259 -26.33 -37.22 -15.09
N ARG A 260 -25.82 -38.45 -14.98
CA ARG A 260 -24.73 -39.02 -15.77
C ARG A 260 -25.16 -39.18 -17.22
N THR A 261 -24.38 -38.66 -18.18
CA THR A 261 -24.25 -39.24 -19.51
C THR A 261 -22.83 -39.04 -20.04
N ASN A 262 -22.20 -40.14 -20.46
CA ASN A 262 -20.83 -40.24 -20.98
C ASN A 262 -20.71 -39.75 -22.45
N PRO A 263 -19.47 -39.50 -22.94
CA PRO A 263 -19.19 -38.66 -24.10
C PRO A 263 -19.15 -39.42 -25.43
N ARG A 264 -19.27 -38.69 -26.54
CA ARG A 264 -18.87 -39.14 -27.89
C ARG A 264 -17.99 -38.08 -28.55
N THR A 265 -16.77 -38.48 -28.89
CA THR A 265 -15.85 -37.85 -29.86
C THR A 265 -16.45 -37.88 -31.26
N PRO A 266 -16.08 -36.94 -32.15
CA PRO A 266 -15.20 -37.36 -33.25
C PRO A 266 -14.23 -36.31 -33.84
N ALA A 267 -13.11 -36.87 -34.31
CA ALA A 267 -12.41 -36.62 -35.57
C ALA A 267 -11.63 -35.30 -35.83
N GLN A 268 -10.36 -35.55 -36.17
CA GLN A 268 -9.34 -34.66 -36.73
C GLN A 268 -9.71 -34.15 -38.13
N LEU A 269 -9.30 -32.92 -38.44
CA LEU A 269 -8.89 -32.52 -39.80
C LEU A 269 -7.87 -31.39 -39.67
N GLY A 270 -6.66 -31.65 -40.16
CA GLY A 270 -5.55 -30.70 -40.19
C GLY A 270 -5.53 -29.91 -41.48
N PHE A 271 -4.97 -28.70 -41.42
CA PHE A 271 -4.24 -28.07 -42.51
C PHE A 271 -3.04 -27.35 -41.94
N ALA A 272 -1.87 -27.69 -42.47
CA ALA A 272 -0.58 -27.09 -42.14
C ALA A 272 -0.24 -26.01 -43.16
N THR A 273 0.22 -24.85 -42.69
CA THR A 273 1.13 -23.97 -43.44
C THR A 273 2.17 -23.40 -42.49
N SER A 274 3.43 -23.73 -42.80
CA SER A 274 4.72 -23.28 -42.26
C SER A 274 4.90 -21.76 -42.20
N ALA A 275 5.82 -21.13 -41.47
CA ALA A 275 6.68 -21.44 -40.32
C ALA A 275 7.57 -20.17 -40.13
N ARG A 276 7.84 -19.76 -38.89
CA ARG A 276 9.20 -19.44 -38.41
C ARG A 276 9.18 -19.39 -36.88
N SER A 277 10.10 -20.15 -36.32
CA SER A 277 10.08 -20.77 -35.00
C SER A 277 11.10 -20.12 -34.07
N TYR A 278 10.68 -19.81 -32.84
CA TYR A 278 11.54 -19.95 -31.66
C TYR A 278 11.01 -21.17 -30.89
N ALA A 279 11.83 -22.22 -30.80
CA ALA A 279 11.46 -23.46 -30.15
C ALA A 279 11.48 -23.29 -28.62
N ALA A 280 10.30 -23.18 -28.00
CA ALA A 280 10.12 -23.45 -26.58
C ALA A 280 9.67 -24.90 -26.43
N ALA A 281 10.39 -25.68 -25.62
CA ALA A 281 10.07 -27.08 -25.35
C ALA A 281 8.65 -27.22 -24.77
N LYS A 282 7.85 -28.14 -25.32
CA LYS A 282 6.57 -28.53 -24.72
C LYS A 282 6.83 -29.16 -23.34
N PRO A 283 6.14 -28.73 -22.27
CA PRO A 283 6.28 -29.40 -20.99
C PRO A 283 5.72 -30.82 -21.10
N SER A 284 6.49 -31.80 -20.63
CA SER A 284 6.05 -33.19 -20.56
C SER A 284 4.89 -33.33 -19.57
N SER A 285 4.05 -34.36 -19.78
CA SER A 285 2.92 -34.74 -18.92
C SER A 285 3.27 -34.91 -17.44
N ASP A 286 4.55 -34.98 -17.10
CA ASP A 286 5.04 -35.09 -15.72
C ASP A 286 4.92 -33.79 -14.91
N LEU A 287 4.94 -32.62 -15.56
CA LEU A 287 4.71 -31.34 -14.87
C LEU A 287 3.25 -31.19 -14.42
N VAL A 288 2.31 -31.71 -15.22
CA VAL A 288 0.87 -31.76 -14.90
C VAL A 288 0.57 -32.72 -13.74
N ARG A 289 1.39 -33.77 -13.57
CA ARG A 289 1.25 -34.69 -12.44
C ARG A 289 1.75 -34.10 -11.12
N LYS A 290 2.76 -33.23 -11.18
CA LYS A 290 3.29 -32.48 -10.02
C LYS A 290 2.37 -31.33 -9.56
N TRP A 291 1.48 -30.88 -10.43
CA TRP A 291 0.43 -29.90 -10.12
C TRP A 291 -0.56 -30.40 -9.05
N ALA A 292 -0.71 -31.72 -8.88
CA ALA A 292 -1.63 -32.34 -7.93
C ALA A 292 -1.00 -32.76 -6.59
N SER A 293 0.32 -32.56 -6.39
CA SER A 293 0.99 -32.92 -5.13
C SER A 293 1.26 -31.66 -4.29
N GLU A 294 0.25 -31.24 -3.52
CA GLU A 294 0.34 -30.14 -2.55
C GLU A 294 1.25 -30.52 -1.36
N GLY A 295 2.05 -29.56 -0.88
CA GLY A 295 2.78 -29.64 0.42
C GLY A 295 4.31 -29.80 0.39
N SER A 296 4.95 -29.83 -0.78
CA SER A 296 6.41 -29.95 -0.93
C SER A 296 7.06 -28.62 -1.36
N ALA A 297 8.34 -28.39 -1.00
CA ALA A 297 9.16 -27.27 -1.49
C ALA A 297 9.19 -27.18 -3.04
N THR A 298 8.89 -28.27 -3.73
CA THR A 298 8.72 -28.30 -5.20
C THR A 298 7.46 -27.56 -5.67
N GLY A 299 6.38 -27.53 -4.86
CA GLY A 299 5.11 -26.88 -5.18
C GLY A 299 5.18 -25.35 -5.11
N THR A 300 5.94 -24.78 -4.18
CA THR A 300 6.18 -23.33 -4.08
C THR A 300 7.03 -22.81 -5.24
N TYR A 301 8.06 -23.55 -5.66
CA TYR A 301 8.89 -23.19 -6.82
C TYR A 301 8.10 -23.24 -8.14
N VAL A 302 7.24 -24.25 -8.31
CA VAL A 302 6.35 -24.36 -9.48
C VAL A 302 5.30 -23.23 -9.47
N SER A 303 4.76 -22.88 -8.31
CA SER A 303 3.83 -21.75 -8.14
C SER A 303 4.48 -20.41 -8.49
N TYR A 304 5.74 -20.18 -8.08
CA TYR A 304 6.47 -18.95 -8.37
C TYR A 304 6.66 -18.73 -9.88
N GLY A 305 7.24 -19.70 -10.59
CA GLY A 305 7.47 -19.59 -12.05
C GLY A 305 6.16 -19.61 -12.87
N PHE A 306 5.09 -20.20 -12.34
CA PHE A 306 3.75 -20.08 -12.91
C PHE A 306 3.23 -18.64 -12.83
N THR A 307 3.28 -18.02 -11.64
CA THR A 307 2.83 -16.64 -11.45
C THR A 307 3.72 -15.61 -12.14
N GLU A 308 4.99 -15.93 -12.37
CA GLU A 308 5.93 -15.09 -13.12
C GLU A 308 5.44 -14.89 -14.56
N LYS A 309 5.13 -15.99 -15.27
CA LYS A 309 4.59 -15.92 -16.64
C LYS A 309 3.27 -15.16 -16.74
N LEU A 310 2.42 -15.33 -15.74
CA LEU A 310 1.15 -14.60 -15.63
C LEU A 310 1.40 -13.09 -15.44
N PHE A 311 2.35 -12.74 -14.58
CA PHE A 311 2.75 -11.36 -14.36
C PHE A 311 3.37 -10.73 -15.62
N GLU A 312 4.30 -11.42 -16.28
CA GLU A 312 4.92 -10.96 -17.54
C GLU A 312 3.86 -10.60 -18.58
N ALA A 313 2.83 -11.43 -18.72
CA ALA A 313 1.70 -11.17 -19.61
C ALA A 313 0.91 -9.90 -19.27
N CYS A 314 0.74 -9.62 -17.96
CA CYS A 314 0.08 -8.42 -17.47
C CYS A 314 0.94 -7.18 -17.75
N SER A 315 2.24 -7.26 -17.42
CA SER A 315 3.20 -6.16 -17.54
C SER A 315 3.43 -5.76 -19.01
N ALA A 316 3.41 -6.72 -19.92
CA ALA A 316 3.60 -6.50 -21.35
C ALA A 316 2.49 -5.62 -22.01
N GLN A 317 1.32 -5.48 -21.38
CA GLN A 317 0.18 -4.79 -22.00
C GLN A 317 0.38 -3.28 -22.16
N ALA A 318 1.12 -2.66 -21.25
CA ALA A 318 1.46 -1.25 -21.29
C ALA A 318 2.96 -1.07 -21.05
N ASP A 319 3.78 -1.92 -21.67
CA ASP A 319 5.22 -1.75 -21.59
C ASP A 319 5.67 -0.47 -22.31
N TYR A 320 6.80 0.07 -21.89
CA TYR A 320 7.39 1.28 -22.46
C TYR A 320 8.89 1.31 -22.21
N ARG A 321 9.60 2.08 -23.04
CA ARG A 321 11.01 2.40 -22.84
C ARG A 321 11.20 3.89 -22.66
N MET A 322 12.28 4.30 -22.03
CA MET A 322 12.66 5.70 -21.98
C MET A 322 13.32 6.16 -23.28
N PRO A 323 13.05 7.40 -23.75
CA PRO A 323 13.66 7.93 -24.94
C PRO A 323 15.16 8.18 -24.71
N LYS A 324 15.98 7.87 -25.72
CA LYS A 324 17.43 8.07 -25.67
C LYS A 324 17.81 9.49 -26.06
N LYS A 325 18.97 9.96 -25.60
CA LYS A 325 19.53 11.27 -26.00
C LYS A 325 19.61 11.34 -27.53
N GLY A 326 18.90 12.29 -28.14
CA GLY A 326 18.72 12.42 -29.60
C GLY A 326 17.33 12.07 -30.13
N GLU A 327 16.48 11.40 -29.33
CA GLU A 327 15.04 11.20 -29.62
C GLU A 327 14.16 12.34 -29.06
N TYR A 328 14.76 13.30 -28.35
CA TYR A 328 14.11 14.50 -27.80
C TYR A 328 15.00 15.74 -27.97
N SER A 329 14.39 16.93 -28.01
CA SER A 329 15.06 18.19 -28.35
C SER A 329 16.03 18.68 -27.27
N GLU A 330 15.59 18.79 -26.01
CA GLU A 330 16.41 19.34 -24.92
C GLU A 330 16.34 18.50 -23.64
N LEU A 331 15.15 18.32 -23.07
CA LEU A 331 14.90 17.51 -21.87
C LEU A 331 14.00 16.31 -22.21
N PRO A 332 14.14 15.17 -21.50
CA PRO A 332 13.18 14.08 -21.61
C PRO A 332 11.75 14.59 -21.39
N PRO A 333 10.78 14.15 -22.21
CA PRO A 333 9.42 14.63 -22.10
C PRO A 333 8.84 14.26 -20.74
N LYS A 334 8.19 15.24 -20.11
CA LYS A 334 7.49 15.09 -18.84
C LYS A 334 6.06 15.56 -18.98
N THR A 335 5.15 14.96 -18.21
CA THR A 335 3.78 15.45 -18.07
C THR A 335 3.76 16.75 -17.27
N GLU A 336 2.63 17.47 -17.26
CA GLU A 336 2.43 18.64 -16.38
C GLU A 336 2.65 18.30 -14.90
N GLY A 337 2.34 17.06 -14.50
CA GLY A 337 2.57 16.54 -13.15
C GLY A 337 4.03 16.12 -12.87
N GLY A 338 4.95 16.32 -13.82
CA GLY A 338 6.37 16.00 -13.68
C GLY A 338 6.74 14.53 -13.92
N GLU A 339 5.78 13.66 -14.28
CA GLU A 339 6.03 12.25 -14.61
C GLU A 339 6.82 12.14 -15.92
N ASP A 340 7.83 11.28 -15.95
CA ASP A 340 8.54 10.94 -17.18
C ASP A 340 7.62 10.27 -18.20
N VAL A 341 7.72 10.73 -19.45
CA VAL A 341 7.01 10.16 -20.58
C VAL A 341 7.99 9.35 -21.43
N GLY A 342 7.65 8.07 -21.60
CA GLY A 342 8.40 7.13 -22.39
C GLY A 342 7.99 7.09 -23.86
N ILE A 343 8.37 6.00 -24.52
CA ILE A 343 7.87 5.58 -25.82
C ILE A 343 7.24 4.21 -25.60
N GLY A 344 5.94 4.11 -25.86
CA GLY A 344 5.16 2.89 -25.74
C GLY A 344 4.51 2.51 -27.06
N GLU A 345 4.34 1.21 -27.27
CA GLU A 345 3.67 0.66 -28.46
C GLU A 345 2.40 -0.09 -28.06
N GLY A 346 1.44 -0.17 -28.96
CA GLY A 346 0.20 -0.91 -28.76
C GLY A 346 -1.03 -0.05 -28.50
N LEU A 347 -2.18 -0.72 -28.44
CA LEU A 347 -3.50 -0.09 -28.52
C LEU A 347 -3.86 0.73 -27.28
N TRP A 348 -3.26 0.43 -26.12
CA TRP A 348 -3.40 1.24 -24.92
C TRP A 348 -2.90 2.68 -25.12
N TYR A 349 -1.88 2.87 -25.96
CA TYR A 349 -1.35 4.20 -26.28
C TYR A 349 -2.02 4.75 -27.55
N SER A 350 -2.02 3.98 -28.64
CA SER A 350 -2.46 4.50 -29.94
C SER A 350 -3.98 4.71 -30.06
N GLU A 351 -4.80 3.82 -29.49
CA GLU A 351 -6.26 3.88 -29.58
C GLU A 351 -6.87 4.59 -28.36
N LEU A 352 -6.39 4.27 -27.16
CA LEU A 352 -6.92 4.86 -25.93
C LEU A 352 -6.26 6.20 -25.59
N GLY A 353 -5.16 6.58 -26.25
CA GLY A 353 -4.51 7.89 -26.05
C GLY A 353 -3.88 8.07 -24.68
N LEU A 354 -3.53 6.97 -24.00
CA LEU A 354 -2.79 7.03 -22.74
C LEU A 354 -1.34 7.43 -23.02
N LEU A 355 -0.71 8.12 -22.07
CA LEU A 355 0.72 8.39 -22.14
C LEU A 355 1.52 7.21 -21.59
N PRO A 356 2.66 6.84 -22.21
CA PRO A 356 3.56 5.80 -21.73
C PRO A 356 4.35 6.27 -20.50
N THR A 357 3.71 6.31 -19.34
CA THR A 357 4.34 6.66 -18.06
C THR A 357 4.33 5.47 -17.10
N PHE A 358 5.16 5.54 -16.05
CA PHE A 358 5.16 4.54 -14.97
C PHE A 358 3.77 4.37 -14.34
N SER A 359 3.02 5.47 -14.18
CA SER A 359 1.66 5.43 -13.64
C SER A 359 0.70 4.72 -14.59
N THR A 360 0.81 4.93 -15.90
CA THR A 360 -0.04 4.21 -16.87
C THR A 360 0.28 2.73 -16.85
N TRP A 361 1.57 2.37 -16.90
CA TRP A 361 2.02 0.98 -16.84
C TRP A 361 1.50 0.29 -15.57
N SER A 362 1.64 0.91 -14.40
CA SER A 362 1.22 0.28 -13.13
C SER A 362 -0.29 0.06 -13.08
N GLN A 363 -1.10 1.04 -13.50
CA GLN A 363 -2.57 0.95 -13.49
C GLN A 363 -3.10 -0.06 -14.51
N VAL A 364 -2.53 -0.10 -15.71
CA VAL A 364 -2.88 -1.11 -16.72
C VAL A 364 -2.42 -2.50 -16.26
N THR A 365 -1.24 -2.63 -15.67
CA THR A 365 -0.77 -3.90 -15.10
C THR A 365 -1.69 -4.38 -13.98
N PHE A 366 -2.13 -3.49 -13.09
CA PHE A 366 -3.10 -3.80 -12.04
C PHE A 366 -4.46 -4.24 -12.61
N LEU A 367 -4.96 -3.65 -13.70
CA LEU A 367 -6.16 -4.15 -14.35
C LEU A 367 -6.01 -5.62 -14.77
N HIS A 368 -4.88 -5.99 -15.37
CA HIS A 368 -4.65 -7.37 -15.82
C HIS A 368 -4.42 -8.34 -14.66
N MET A 369 -3.66 -7.93 -13.65
CA MET A 369 -3.51 -8.69 -12.41
C MET A 369 -4.86 -8.89 -11.71
N TYR A 370 -5.75 -7.90 -11.75
CA TYR A 370 -7.10 -8.02 -11.22
C TYR A 370 -7.91 -9.09 -11.97
N LEU A 371 -7.89 -9.07 -13.30
CA LEU A 371 -8.57 -10.07 -14.13
C LEU A 371 -8.14 -11.50 -13.78
N LEU A 372 -6.82 -11.71 -13.61
CA LEU A 372 -6.28 -13.00 -13.15
C LEU A 372 -6.69 -13.31 -11.72
N THR A 373 -6.66 -12.32 -10.82
CA THR A 373 -7.05 -12.50 -9.42
C THR A 373 -8.50 -12.97 -9.31
N VAL A 374 -9.41 -12.42 -10.13
CA VAL A 374 -10.81 -12.89 -10.20
C VAL A 374 -10.85 -14.37 -10.60
N ARG A 375 -10.06 -14.79 -11.59
CA ARG A 375 -9.99 -16.20 -12.03
C ARG A 375 -9.35 -17.13 -10.99
N LEU A 376 -8.29 -16.67 -10.32
CA LEU A 376 -7.61 -17.41 -9.26
C LEU A 376 -8.51 -17.61 -8.04
N ARG A 377 -9.38 -16.64 -7.70
CA ARG A 377 -10.37 -16.77 -6.62
C ARG A 377 -11.41 -17.88 -6.87
N ALA A 378 -11.63 -18.26 -8.12
CA ALA A 378 -12.54 -19.33 -8.51
C ALA A 378 -11.90 -20.73 -8.45
N MET A 379 -10.60 -20.84 -8.15
CA MET A 379 -9.93 -22.14 -7.99
C MET A 379 -10.39 -22.85 -6.72
N GLN A 380 -10.39 -24.18 -6.75
CA GLN A 380 -10.93 -25.01 -5.66
C GLN A 380 -10.07 -25.01 -4.39
N SER A 381 -8.79 -24.64 -4.49
CA SER A 381 -7.83 -24.63 -3.36
C SER A 381 -7.62 -23.18 -2.85
N PRO A 382 -8.15 -22.81 -1.67
CA PRO A 382 -7.96 -21.48 -1.09
C PRO A 382 -6.49 -21.19 -0.75
N GLU A 383 -5.70 -22.22 -0.46
CA GLU A 383 -4.27 -22.11 -0.14
C GLU A 383 -3.45 -21.81 -1.39
N ALA A 384 -3.79 -22.44 -2.52
CA ALA A 384 -3.22 -22.11 -3.82
C ALA A 384 -3.53 -20.66 -4.22
N PHE A 385 -4.77 -20.20 -4.03
CA PHE A 385 -5.13 -18.80 -4.27
C PHE A 385 -4.28 -17.82 -3.47
N GLN A 386 -4.11 -18.04 -2.16
CA GLN A 386 -3.30 -17.14 -1.32
C GLN A 386 -1.85 -17.09 -1.80
N THR A 387 -1.27 -18.24 -2.11
CA THR A 387 0.11 -18.34 -2.58
C THR A 387 0.29 -17.66 -3.94
N HIS A 388 -0.61 -17.94 -4.90
CA HIS A 388 -0.56 -17.32 -6.22
C HIS A 388 -0.80 -15.81 -6.18
N SER A 389 -1.75 -15.35 -5.37
CA SER A 389 -2.03 -13.92 -5.21
C SER A 389 -0.88 -13.18 -4.55
N GLN A 390 -0.15 -13.81 -3.62
CA GLN A 390 1.03 -13.23 -3.01
C GLN A 390 2.16 -13.10 -4.04
N HIS A 391 2.53 -14.21 -4.69
CA HIS A 391 3.61 -14.19 -5.69
C HIS A 391 3.32 -13.25 -6.87
N LEU A 392 2.06 -13.17 -7.33
CA LEU A 392 1.69 -12.25 -8.42
C LEU A 392 1.97 -10.78 -8.05
N PHE A 393 1.74 -10.39 -6.79
CA PHE A 393 2.06 -9.05 -6.32
C PHE A 393 3.56 -8.86 -6.03
N ASP A 394 4.25 -9.90 -5.55
CA ASP A 394 5.70 -9.85 -5.34
C ASP A 394 6.43 -9.62 -6.67
N HIS A 395 6.02 -10.32 -7.73
CA HIS A 395 6.53 -10.11 -9.09
C HIS A 395 6.31 -8.68 -9.59
N PHE A 396 5.12 -8.12 -9.37
CA PHE A 396 4.84 -6.72 -9.66
C PHE A 396 5.75 -5.79 -8.88
N SER A 397 5.93 -6.03 -7.58
CA SER A 397 6.74 -5.17 -6.70
C SER A 397 8.21 -5.15 -7.12
N HIS A 398 8.78 -6.31 -7.43
CA HIS A 398 10.16 -6.40 -7.93
C HIS A 398 10.33 -5.69 -9.28
N ASN A 399 9.39 -5.89 -10.22
CA ASN A 399 9.47 -5.22 -11.52
C ASN A 399 9.25 -3.71 -11.42
N ALA A 400 8.35 -3.27 -10.53
CA ALA A 400 8.14 -1.86 -10.24
C ALA A 400 9.39 -1.21 -9.63
N GLU A 401 10.05 -1.89 -8.68
CA GLU A 401 11.31 -1.41 -8.11
C GLU A 401 12.41 -1.28 -9.17
N ASP A 402 12.58 -2.31 -10.00
CA ASP A 402 13.56 -2.32 -11.09
C ASP A 402 13.29 -1.19 -12.09
N ARG A 403 12.04 -0.99 -12.53
CA ARG A 403 11.67 0.13 -13.41
C ARG A 403 11.93 1.49 -12.77
N MET A 404 11.63 1.67 -11.48
CA MET A 404 11.92 2.91 -10.77
C MET A 404 13.42 3.20 -10.74
N ALA A 405 14.24 2.18 -10.47
CA ALA A 405 15.69 2.31 -10.43
C ALA A 405 16.30 2.56 -11.82
N THR A 406 15.87 1.81 -12.84
CA THR A 406 16.53 1.77 -14.14
C THR A 406 15.96 2.76 -15.16
N LEU A 407 14.64 2.97 -15.17
CA LEU A 407 13.99 3.85 -16.14
C LEU A 407 13.80 5.27 -15.61
N HIS A 408 13.62 5.44 -14.29
CA HIS A 408 13.28 6.73 -13.68
C HIS A 408 14.38 7.31 -12.79
N ASP A 409 15.55 6.68 -12.76
CA ASP A 409 16.72 7.10 -11.97
C ASP A 409 16.38 7.36 -10.48
N LEU A 410 15.38 6.64 -9.95
CA LEU A 410 15.02 6.67 -8.54
C LEU A 410 15.99 5.77 -7.75
N SER A 411 17.25 6.20 -7.68
CA SER A 411 18.35 5.48 -7.03
C SER A 411 18.17 5.30 -5.52
N SER A 412 17.40 6.19 -4.87
CA SER A 412 17.12 6.10 -3.42
C SER A 412 16.17 4.95 -3.08
N ARG A 413 16.69 3.94 -2.37
CA ARG A 413 15.91 2.78 -1.88
C ARG A 413 14.73 3.20 -1.00
N GLY A 414 14.93 4.17 -0.11
CA GLY A 414 13.85 4.67 0.76
C GLY A 414 12.71 5.34 -0.01
N ILE A 415 13.02 6.05 -1.11
CA ILE A 415 11.99 6.62 -1.99
C ILE A 415 11.25 5.48 -2.70
N ARG A 416 11.97 4.49 -3.26
CA ARG A 416 11.34 3.33 -3.91
C ARG A 416 10.43 2.55 -2.97
N ASN A 417 10.86 2.27 -1.74
CA ASN A 417 10.01 1.57 -0.75
C ASN A 417 8.72 2.34 -0.45
N ARG A 418 8.78 3.68 -0.34
CA ARG A 418 7.57 4.51 -0.18
C ARG A 418 6.63 4.35 -1.37
N TYR A 419 7.14 4.46 -2.59
CA TYR A 419 6.35 4.25 -3.80
C TYR A 419 5.74 2.85 -3.87
N LEU A 420 6.49 1.81 -3.49
CA LEU A 420 5.97 0.43 -3.43
C LEU A 420 4.83 0.29 -2.42
N LYS A 421 4.92 0.94 -1.25
CA LYS A 421 3.82 0.98 -0.27
C LYS A 421 2.59 1.68 -0.82
N ASP A 422 2.77 2.81 -1.48
CA ASP A 422 1.67 3.54 -2.13
C ASP A 422 1.01 2.68 -3.23
N LEU A 423 1.81 2.00 -4.05
CA LEU A 423 1.33 1.06 -5.06
C LEU A 423 0.59 -0.13 -4.45
N PHE A 424 1.04 -0.68 -3.32
CA PHE A 424 0.32 -1.74 -2.61
C PHE A 424 -1.05 -1.28 -2.09
N ILE A 425 -1.13 -0.05 -1.57
CA ILE A 425 -2.41 0.54 -1.14
C ILE A 425 -3.32 0.75 -2.36
N GLN A 426 -2.79 1.28 -3.46
CA GLN A 426 -3.54 1.44 -4.72
C GLN A 426 -4.07 0.11 -5.23
N TRP A 427 -3.24 -0.93 -5.28
CA TRP A 427 -3.64 -2.29 -5.66
C TRP A 427 -4.85 -2.78 -4.86
N ARG A 428 -4.83 -2.62 -3.52
CA ARG A 428 -5.96 -3.00 -2.67
C ARG A 428 -7.22 -2.17 -2.93
N GLY A 429 -7.06 -0.88 -3.23
CA GLY A 429 -8.16 0.00 -3.64
C GLY A 429 -8.79 -0.44 -4.97
N ILE A 430 -7.94 -0.84 -5.93
CA ILE A 430 -8.35 -1.35 -7.25
C ILE A 430 -9.15 -2.64 -7.11
N LEU A 431 -8.68 -3.61 -6.30
CA LEU A 431 -9.41 -4.84 -6.03
C LEU A 431 -10.85 -4.56 -5.59
N ALA A 432 -11.00 -3.70 -4.57
CA ALA A 432 -12.32 -3.35 -4.05
C ALA A 432 -13.20 -2.61 -5.06
N ALA A 433 -12.61 -1.65 -5.79
CA ALA A 433 -13.33 -0.83 -6.76
C ALA A 433 -13.84 -1.63 -7.97
N TYR A 434 -13.00 -2.51 -8.51
CA TYR A 434 -13.40 -3.34 -9.64
C TYR A 434 -14.36 -4.45 -9.20
N ASP A 435 -14.19 -5.03 -8.00
CA ASP A 435 -15.16 -5.97 -7.44
C ASP A 435 -16.54 -5.32 -7.27
N GLU A 436 -16.59 -4.07 -6.78
CA GLU A 436 -17.83 -3.29 -6.71
C GLU A 436 -18.42 -3.03 -8.11
N GLY A 437 -17.59 -2.66 -9.08
CA GLY A 437 -18.00 -2.43 -10.47
C GLY A 437 -18.58 -3.68 -11.13
N LEU A 438 -17.98 -4.85 -10.92
CA LEU A 438 -18.49 -6.12 -11.48
C LEU A 438 -19.90 -6.44 -10.96
N VAL A 439 -20.17 -6.15 -9.69
CA VAL A 439 -21.45 -6.45 -9.02
C VAL A 439 -22.52 -5.40 -9.33
N LYS A 440 -22.17 -4.10 -9.32
CA LYS A 440 -23.15 -3.01 -9.46
C LYS A 440 -23.45 -2.63 -10.91
N GLY A 441 -22.65 -3.08 -11.87
CA GLY A 441 -22.88 -2.90 -13.30
C GLY A 441 -21.89 -1.97 -13.99
N ASP A 442 -22.01 -1.87 -15.31
CA ASP A 442 -20.98 -1.32 -16.18
C ASP A 442 -20.72 0.18 -15.98
N ALA A 443 -21.71 0.96 -15.53
CA ALA A 443 -21.50 2.36 -15.19
C ALA A 443 -20.56 2.52 -13.98
N VAL A 444 -20.70 1.69 -12.95
CA VAL A 444 -19.84 1.72 -11.76
C VAL A 444 -18.46 1.18 -12.09
N LEU A 445 -18.38 0.14 -12.92
CA LEU A 445 -17.10 -0.36 -13.44
C LEU A 445 -16.38 0.69 -14.30
N GLY A 446 -17.11 1.40 -15.16
CA GLY A 446 -16.58 2.51 -15.96
C GLY A 446 -16.04 3.65 -15.10
N ALA A 447 -16.75 4.03 -14.03
CA ALA A 447 -16.26 5.01 -13.08
C ALA A 447 -14.97 4.56 -12.36
N ALA A 448 -14.86 3.28 -12.01
CA ALA A 448 -13.64 2.72 -11.42
C ALA A 448 -12.47 2.72 -12.42
N VAL A 449 -12.72 2.31 -13.67
CA VAL A 449 -11.73 2.35 -14.76
C VAL A 449 -11.24 3.78 -15.01
N TRP A 450 -12.17 4.74 -15.12
CA TRP A 450 -11.85 6.15 -15.31
C TRP A 450 -10.99 6.71 -14.16
N ARG A 451 -11.37 6.44 -12.92
CA ARG A 451 -10.61 6.91 -11.75
C ARG A 451 -9.18 6.35 -11.71
N ASN A 452 -9.01 5.08 -12.05
CA ASN A 452 -7.72 4.40 -11.91
C ASN A 452 -6.82 4.63 -13.14
N ILE A 453 -7.33 4.44 -14.36
CA ILE A 453 -6.52 4.52 -15.59
C ILE A 453 -6.40 5.97 -16.09
N TRP A 454 -7.47 6.76 -16.01
CA TRP A 454 -7.50 8.18 -16.43
C TRP A 454 -7.34 9.15 -15.24
N LYS A 455 -6.96 8.65 -14.06
CA LYS A 455 -6.70 9.47 -12.86
C LYS A 455 -7.86 10.39 -12.46
N ALA A 456 -9.10 9.99 -12.79
CA ALA A 456 -10.30 10.82 -12.62
C ALA A 456 -10.22 12.19 -13.32
N SER A 457 -9.42 12.30 -14.38
CA SER A 457 -9.32 13.52 -15.18
C SER A 457 -10.52 13.65 -16.11
N SER A 458 -11.08 14.86 -16.22
CA SER A 458 -12.10 15.19 -17.22
C SER A 458 -11.49 15.46 -18.61
N THR A 459 -10.18 15.65 -18.69
CA THR A 459 -9.46 15.93 -19.93
C THR A 459 -8.32 14.94 -20.20
N ASP A 460 -7.97 14.74 -21.46
CA ASP A 460 -6.77 14.02 -21.89
C ASP A 460 -5.51 14.91 -21.77
N HIS A 461 -4.37 14.37 -22.22
CA HIS A 461 -3.08 15.06 -22.16
C HIS A 461 -2.95 16.24 -23.14
N ASP A 462 -3.84 16.35 -24.13
CA ASP A 462 -3.93 17.50 -25.04
C ASP A 462 -4.88 18.59 -24.49
N GLY A 463 -5.46 18.38 -23.30
CA GLY A 463 -6.46 19.27 -22.71
C GLY A 463 -7.84 19.15 -23.36
N LYS A 464 -8.10 18.10 -24.15
CA LYS A 464 -9.43 17.83 -24.74
C LYS A 464 -10.27 17.01 -23.77
N ASP A 465 -11.59 17.13 -23.84
CA ASP A 465 -12.49 16.32 -23.02
C ASP A 465 -12.25 14.81 -23.22
N VAL A 466 -12.27 14.05 -22.14
CA VAL A 466 -12.10 12.59 -22.20
C VAL A 466 -13.20 11.96 -23.05
N ASP A 467 -12.78 11.17 -24.03
CA ASP A 467 -13.69 10.36 -24.84
C ASP A 467 -14.20 9.17 -24.01
N TRP A 468 -15.43 9.27 -23.51
CA TRP A 468 -16.10 8.23 -22.74
C TRP A 468 -16.22 6.89 -23.48
N ALA A 469 -16.15 6.87 -24.82
CA ALA A 469 -16.15 5.63 -25.59
C ALA A 469 -14.87 4.80 -25.34
N LYS A 470 -13.74 5.44 -25.01
CA LYS A 470 -12.50 4.76 -24.63
C LYS A 470 -12.62 4.06 -23.28
N ILE A 471 -13.28 4.70 -22.32
CA ILE A 471 -13.58 4.09 -21.00
C ILE A 471 -14.52 2.89 -21.19
N ALA A 472 -15.58 3.07 -21.97
CA ALA A 472 -16.52 1.99 -22.27
C ALA A 472 -15.84 0.82 -23.03
N THR A 473 -14.84 1.10 -23.88
CA THR A 473 -14.01 0.06 -24.52
C THR A 473 -13.27 -0.78 -23.49
N VAL A 474 -12.68 -0.16 -22.46
CA VAL A 474 -11.98 -0.89 -21.37
C VAL A 474 -12.97 -1.69 -20.50
N VAL A 475 -14.20 -1.21 -20.31
CA VAL A 475 -15.26 -1.98 -19.64
C VAL A 475 -15.62 -3.21 -20.46
N GLY A 476 -15.83 -3.06 -21.77
CA GLY A 476 -16.09 -4.17 -22.69
C GLY A 476 -14.95 -5.18 -22.70
N TYR A 477 -13.71 -4.70 -22.75
CA TYR A 477 -12.49 -5.50 -22.61
C TYR A 477 -12.50 -6.32 -21.30
N THR A 478 -12.76 -5.67 -20.17
CA THR A 478 -12.81 -6.32 -18.85
C THR A 478 -13.82 -7.46 -18.82
N ARG A 479 -15.03 -7.23 -19.34
CA ARG A 479 -16.09 -8.25 -19.42
C ARG A 479 -15.68 -9.40 -20.33
N ARG A 480 -15.15 -9.11 -21.52
CA ARG A 480 -14.70 -10.14 -22.47
C ARG A 480 -13.61 -11.00 -21.86
N ILE A 481 -12.56 -10.40 -21.30
CA ILE A 481 -11.44 -11.15 -20.74
C ILE A 481 -11.86 -12.01 -19.55
N LEU A 482 -12.73 -11.51 -18.66
CA LEU A 482 -13.26 -12.36 -17.59
C LEU A 482 -14.06 -13.55 -18.12
N SER A 483 -14.85 -13.34 -19.17
CA SER A 483 -15.58 -14.44 -19.82
C SER A 483 -14.64 -15.43 -20.48
N GLU A 484 -13.60 -14.97 -21.19
CA GLU A 484 -12.62 -15.86 -21.83
C GLU A 484 -11.79 -16.62 -20.77
N LEU A 485 -11.39 -15.96 -19.67
CA LEU A 485 -10.65 -16.58 -18.56
C LEU A 485 -11.47 -17.64 -17.82
N ALA A 486 -12.79 -17.46 -17.71
CA ALA A 486 -13.68 -18.41 -17.04
C ALA A 486 -13.74 -19.77 -17.76
N GLU A 487 -13.57 -19.78 -19.09
CA GLU A 487 -13.60 -20.99 -19.91
C GLU A 487 -12.25 -21.74 -19.93
N ILE A 488 -11.16 -21.12 -19.47
CA ILE A 488 -9.83 -21.74 -19.44
C ILE A 488 -9.75 -22.74 -18.28
N PRO A 489 -9.42 -24.03 -18.53
CA PRO A 489 -9.15 -25.00 -17.47
C PRO A 489 -7.99 -24.57 -16.58
N ASP A 490 -8.03 -24.88 -15.27
CA ASP A 490 -6.97 -24.48 -14.33
C ASP A 490 -5.57 -24.85 -14.84
N ALA A 491 -5.40 -26.09 -15.35
CA ALA A 491 -4.12 -26.59 -15.87
C ALA A 491 -3.55 -25.79 -17.05
N ASP A 492 -4.40 -25.10 -17.80
CA ASP A 492 -4.02 -24.33 -18.99
C ASP A 492 -3.87 -22.84 -18.68
N LEU A 493 -4.18 -22.39 -17.45
CA LEU A 493 -4.07 -21.00 -17.05
C LEU A 493 -2.63 -20.47 -17.23
N ALA A 494 -1.62 -21.33 -17.16
CA ALA A 494 -0.21 -20.98 -17.40
C ALA A 494 0.05 -20.50 -18.84
N ASN A 495 -0.81 -20.89 -19.78
CA ASN A 495 -0.77 -20.52 -21.20
C ASN A 495 -1.79 -19.41 -21.54
N ALA A 496 -2.57 -18.95 -20.56
CA ALA A 496 -3.49 -17.84 -20.70
C ALA A 496 -2.86 -16.46 -21.03
N PRO A 497 -1.54 -16.19 -20.91
CA PRO A 497 -0.94 -14.93 -21.36
C PRO A 497 -1.35 -14.42 -22.75
N GLN A 498 -1.71 -15.32 -23.66
CA GLN A 498 -2.15 -14.98 -25.03
C GLN A 498 -3.58 -14.39 -25.10
N ILE A 499 -4.30 -14.36 -23.97
CA ILE A 499 -5.70 -13.90 -23.92
C ILE A 499 -5.81 -12.37 -23.87
N PHE A 500 -4.79 -11.71 -23.33
CA PHE A 500 -4.77 -10.27 -23.18
C PHE A 500 -4.54 -9.57 -24.52
N GLY A 501 -5.02 -8.32 -24.58
CA GLY A 501 -4.93 -7.49 -25.76
C GLY A 501 -6.29 -6.96 -26.18
N LEU A 502 -6.33 -5.66 -26.44
CA LEU A 502 -7.51 -4.98 -26.96
C LEU A 502 -7.84 -5.51 -28.36
N LYS A 503 -9.11 -5.82 -28.58
CA LYS A 503 -9.65 -6.28 -29.87
C LYS A 503 -10.70 -5.25 -30.33
N LYS A 504 -10.90 -5.12 -31.65
CA LYS A 504 -11.92 -4.21 -32.21
C LYS A 504 -13.34 -4.47 -31.68
N ILE A 505 -13.63 -5.69 -31.25
CA ILE A 505 -14.92 -6.06 -30.64
C ILE A 505 -15.16 -5.33 -29.31
N ASP A 506 -14.11 -4.97 -28.57
CA ASP A 506 -14.22 -4.28 -27.27
C ASP A 506 -14.87 -2.90 -27.43
N SER A 507 -14.54 -2.20 -28.52
CA SER A 507 -15.16 -0.92 -28.89
C SER A 507 -16.58 -1.09 -29.43
N SER A 508 -16.94 -2.27 -29.94
CA SER A 508 -18.29 -2.55 -30.45
C SER A 508 -19.30 -2.87 -29.34
N LEU A 509 -18.83 -3.47 -28.24
CA LEU A 509 -19.62 -3.72 -27.04
C LEU A 509 -20.03 -2.41 -26.34
N ALA A 510 -19.19 -1.38 -26.44
CA ALA A 510 -19.45 -0.03 -25.92
C ALA A 510 -20.54 0.74 -26.67
N ARG A 511 -20.88 0.38 -27.92
CA ARG A 511 -21.82 1.12 -28.78
C ARG A 511 -23.24 0.52 -28.84
N LYS A 512 -23.47 -0.63 -28.20
CA LYS A 512 -24.74 -1.38 -28.31
C LYS A 512 -25.66 -1.27 -27.08
N ASN A 513 -25.27 -0.54 -26.04
CA ASN A 513 -26.10 -0.28 -24.85
C ASN A 513 -26.35 1.21 -24.67
#